data_AF-A0A314KLN9-F1
#
_entry.id   AF-A0A314KLN9-F1
#
_cell.length_a   1.000
_cell.length_b   1.000
_cell.length_c   1.000
_cell.angle_alpha   90.00
_cell.angle_beta   90.00
_cell.angle_gamma   90.00
#
_symmetry.space_group_name_H-M   'P 1'
#
loop_
_entity.id
_entity.type
_entity.pdbx_description
1 polymer ?
#
loop_
_entity_poly.entity_id
_entity_poly.type
_entity_poly.pdbx_seq_one_letter_code
_entity_poly.pdbx_strand_id
1 'polypeptide(L)'
;MGFYRSRFNFWGYSTVNFFSPMGRYSSASLSNCGLCAINEFKYLVKEAHKCGIEVIMDVVFNHTAEGNENGPIVSFRGIDNSVFYMLAPKGEFYNYSGCGNTFNLIIPLYDNL
;
A
#
# COMPACT_ATOMS: atom_id res chain seq x y z
N MET A 1 12.16 -13.79 29.79
CA MET A 1 12.73 -13.34 28.51
C MET A 1 11.83 -13.88 27.40
N GLY A 2 10.90 -13.07 26.87
CA GLY A 2 9.94 -13.54 25.86
C GLY A 2 10.60 -13.65 24.49
N PHE A 3 10.55 -14.82 23.86
CA PHE A 3 10.95 -15.00 22.47
C PHE A 3 9.97 -14.23 21.57
N TYR A 4 10.34 -13.05 21.10
CA TYR A 4 9.61 -12.39 20.02
C TYR A 4 9.79 -13.21 18.74
N ARG A 5 8.76 -13.97 18.35
CA ARG A 5 8.69 -14.56 17.01
C ARG A 5 8.49 -13.44 16.01
N SER A 6 9.40 -13.33 15.03
CA SER A 6 9.20 -12.49 13.86
C SER A 6 7.90 -12.91 13.17
N ARG A 7 6.94 -11.99 13.06
CA ARG A 7 5.68 -12.18 12.33
C ARG A 7 5.78 -11.43 11.01
N PHE A 8 5.27 -12.02 9.95
CA PHE A 8 5.28 -11.42 8.61
C PHE A 8 3.89 -10.93 8.23
N ASN A 9 3.84 -9.79 7.54
CA ASN A 9 2.64 -9.41 6.80
C ASN A 9 2.59 -10.24 5.51
N PHE A 10 1.88 -11.37 5.59
CA PHE A 10 1.75 -12.31 4.47
C PHE A 10 0.66 -11.89 3.48
N TRP A 11 -0.50 -11.45 3.98
CA TRP A 11 -1.63 -11.06 3.13
C TRP A 11 -1.44 -9.71 2.42
N GLY A 12 -0.65 -8.80 2.98
CA GLY A 12 -0.31 -7.55 2.31
C GLY A 12 -1.31 -6.41 2.49
N TYR A 13 -2.33 -6.54 3.35
CA TYR A 13 -3.26 -5.45 3.73
C TYR A 13 -2.57 -4.38 4.60
N SER A 14 -1.53 -3.75 4.07
CA SER A 14 -0.77 -2.64 4.65
C SER A 14 0.10 -2.03 3.55
N THR A 15 -0.52 -1.23 2.69
CA THR A 15 0.09 -0.75 1.44
C THR A 15 1.12 0.35 1.69
N VAL A 16 2.31 0.23 1.09
CA VAL A 16 3.37 1.26 1.14
C VAL A 16 3.26 2.23 -0.04
N ASN A 17 2.91 1.73 -1.23
CA ASN A 17 2.79 2.52 -2.46
C ASN A 17 1.68 1.91 -3.33
N PHE A 18 0.79 2.74 -3.88
CA PHE A 18 -0.38 2.29 -4.65
C PHE A 18 -0.09 2.00 -6.13
N PHE A 19 1.00 2.54 -6.68
CA PHE A 19 1.31 2.48 -8.12
C PHE A 19 2.38 1.45 -8.48
N SER A 20 3.01 0.83 -7.48
CA SER A 20 4.09 -0.12 -7.68
C SER A 20 3.60 -1.55 -7.38
N PRO A 21 3.79 -2.52 -8.28
CA PRO A 21 3.50 -3.91 -7.97
C PRO A 21 4.45 -4.42 -6.88
N MET A 22 4.03 -5.47 -6.18
CA MET A 22 4.79 -6.02 -5.07
C MET A 22 6.07 -6.70 -5.55
N GLY A 23 7.22 -6.03 -5.37
CA GLY A 23 8.52 -6.53 -5.85
C GLY A 23 8.94 -7.89 -5.26
N ARG A 24 8.42 -8.29 -4.09
CA ARG A 24 8.68 -9.62 -3.50
C ARG A 24 7.95 -10.77 -4.20
N TYR A 25 6.97 -10.49 -5.07
CA TYR A 25 6.30 -11.51 -5.90
C TYR A 25 6.93 -11.66 -7.28
N SER A 26 7.85 -10.76 -7.66
CA SER A 26 8.60 -10.82 -8.92
C SER A 26 9.69 -11.90 -8.84
N SER A 27 9.76 -12.77 -9.84
CA SER A 27 10.85 -13.75 -9.97
C SER A 27 12.21 -13.08 -10.20
N ALA A 28 12.22 -11.89 -10.81
CA ALA A 28 13.41 -11.08 -11.03
C ALA A 28 13.82 -10.22 -9.81
N SER A 29 13.11 -10.33 -8.68
CA SER A 29 13.33 -9.52 -7.47
C SER A 29 13.25 -8.01 -7.76
N LEU A 30 13.89 -7.18 -6.94
CA LEU A 30 13.99 -5.71 -7.06
C LEU A 30 14.98 -5.24 -8.16
N SER A 31 15.40 -6.13 -9.05
CA SER A 31 16.29 -5.79 -10.16
C SER A 31 15.68 -4.69 -11.04
N ASN A 32 16.53 -3.87 -11.67
CA ASN A 32 16.12 -2.76 -12.52
C ASN A 32 15.13 -1.79 -11.84
N CYS A 33 15.36 -1.47 -10.57
CA CYS A 33 14.54 -0.53 -9.80
C CYS A 33 13.04 -0.88 -9.79
N GLY A 34 12.71 -2.18 -9.81
CA GLY A 34 11.33 -2.67 -9.81
C GLY A 34 10.65 -2.72 -11.20
N LEU A 35 11.31 -2.27 -12.26
CA LEU A 35 10.76 -2.33 -13.63
C LEU A 35 10.48 -3.77 -14.07
N CYS A 36 11.28 -4.74 -13.61
CA CYS A 36 11.04 -6.15 -13.86
C CYS A 36 9.70 -6.63 -13.29
N ALA A 37 9.34 -6.20 -12.07
CA ALA A 37 8.06 -6.56 -11.45
C ALA A 37 6.86 -6.01 -12.23
N ILE A 38 6.99 -4.80 -12.79
CA ILE A 38 5.96 -4.19 -13.66
C ILE A 38 5.78 -5.02 -14.94
N ASN A 39 6.87 -5.38 -15.60
CA ASN A 39 6.81 -6.17 -16.83
C ASN A 39 6.28 -7.59 -16.60
N GLU A 40 6.68 -8.21 -15.49
CA GLU A 40 6.22 -9.55 -15.11
C GLU A 40 4.73 -9.56 -14.77
N PHE A 41 4.23 -8.54 -14.05
CA PHE A 41 2.80 -8.41 -13.78
C PHE A 41 1.99 -8.20 -15.07
N LYS A 42 2.47 -7.35 -16.00
CA LYS A 42 1.85 -7.18 -17.32
C LYS A 42 1.83 -8.48 -18.11
N TYR A 43 2.89 -9.28 -18.03
CA TYR A 43 2.96 -10.59 -18.66
C TYR A 43 1.91 -11.55 -18.07
N LEU A 44 1.79 -11.61 -16.74
CA LEU A 44 0.76 -12.40 -16.06
C LEU A 44 -0.65 -12.04 -16.52
N VAL A 45 -0.98 -10.75 -16.57
CA VAL A 45 -2.30 -10.28 -17.02
C VAL A 45 -2.55 -10.67 -18.48
N LYS A 46 -1.54 -10.51 -19.35
CA LYS A 46 -1.63 -10.89 -20.76
C LYS A 46 -1.91 -12.38 -20.94
N GLU A 47 -1.22 -13.25 -20.21
CA GLU A 47 -1.43 -14.70 -20.31
C GLU A 47 -2.77 -15.13 -19.70
N ALA A 48 -3.21 -14.50 -18.60
CA ALA A 48 -4.55 -14.74 -18.04
C ALA A 48 -5.65 -14.42 -19.06
N HIS A 49 -5.57 -13.25 -19.72
CA HIS A 49 -6.56 -12.83 -20.71
C HIS A 49 -6.57 -13.73 -21.95
N LYS A 50 -5.42 -14.25 -22.41
CA LYS A 50 -5.37 -15.24 -23.50
C LYS A 50 -6.15 -16.51 -23.17
N CYS A 51 -6.18 -16.89 -21.89
CA CYS A 51 -6.93 -18.03 -21.38
C CYS A 51 -8.39 -17.70 -21.05
N GLY A 52 -8.85 -16.46 -21.30
CA GLY A 52 -10.21 -16.03 -20.96
C GLY A 52 -10.45 -15.82 -19.46
N ILE A 53 -9.39 -15.58 -18.67
CA ILE A 53 -9.47 -15.36 -17.22
C ILE A 53 -9.33 -13.86 -16.95
N GLU A 54 -10.33 -13.27 -16.29
CA GLU A 54 -10.26 -11.88 -15.82
C GLU A 54 -9.35 -11.73 -14.60
N VAL A 55 -8.72 -10.56 -14.47
CA VAL A 55 -7.85 -10.24 -13.33
C VAL A 55 -8.49 -9.14 -12.48
N ILE A 56 -8.82 -9.46 -11.24
CA ILE A 56 -9.35 -8.53 -10.24
C ILE A 56 -8.27 -8.30 -9.18
N MET A 57 -8.03 -7.03 -8.85
CA MET A 57 -7.06 -6.64 -7.82
C MET A 57 -7.78 -6.26 -6.53
N ASP A 58 -7.42 -6.91 -5.43
CA ASP A 58 -7.80 -6.46 -4.09
C ASP A 58 -6.99 -5.20 -3.74
N VAL A 59 -7.69 -4.12 -3.39
CA VAL A 59 -7.12 -2.78 -3.20
C VAL A 59 -7.48 -2.23 -1.83
N VAL A 60 -6.48 -1.65 -1.16
CA VAL A 60 -6.60 -1.18 0.24
C VAL A 60 -6.36 0.32 0.29
N PHE A 61 -7.36 1.10 -0.08
CA PHE A 61 -7.27 2.56 -0.05
C PHE A 61 -7.69 3.20 1.28
N ASN A 62 -8.16 2.41 2.24
CA ASN A 62 -8.68 2.93 3.50
C ASN A 62 -7.58 3.26 4.54
N HIS A 63 -6.37 2.69 4.41
CA HIS A 63 -5.23 2.93 5.29
C HIS A 63 -3.91 2.61 4.60
N THR A 64 -2.79 3.03 5.20
CA THR A 64 -1.43 2.79 4.69
C THR A 64 -0.55 2.08 5.71
N ALA A 65 0.62 1.62 5.27
CA ALA A 65 1.65 1.04 6.13
C ALA A 65 2.31 2.00 7.13
N GLU A 66 2.05 3.32 7.03
CA GLU A 66 2.64 4.31 7.95
C GLU A 66 2.03 4.25 9.36
N GLY A 67 0.91 3.56 9.55
CA GLY A 67 0.24 3.42 10.84
C GLY A 67 -0.11 4.77 11.47
N ASN A 68 -0.10 4.83 12.81
CA ASN A 68 -0.32 6.06 13.58
C ASN A 68 0.99 6.84 13.79
N GLU A 69 1.01 7.81 14.71
CA GLU A 69 2.16 8.64 15.05
C GLU A 69 3.42 7.86 15.46
N ASN A 70 3.27 6.62 15.95
CA ASN A 70 4.39 5.75 16.32
C ASN A 70 4.87 4.85 15.16
N GLY A 71 4.16 4.87 14.03
CA GLY A 71 4.54 4.14 12.82
C GLY A 71 5.61 4.88 12.00
N PRO A 72 6.17 4.20 10.99
CA PRO A 72 7.26 4.73 10.19
C PRO A 72 6.78 5.85 9.26
N ILE A 73 7.72 6.73 8.88
CA ILE A 73 7.51 7.73 7.83
C ILE A 73 8.20 7.22 6.57
N VAL A 74 7.43 6.87 5.55
CA VAL A 74 7.94 6.30 4.29
C VAL A 74 7.45 7.02 3.04
N SER A 75 6.30 7.71 3.10
CA SER A 75 5.71 8.39 1.94
C SER A 75 4.79 9.53 2.40
N PHE A 76 3.49 9.28 2.44
CA PHE A 76 2.44 10.30 2.55
C PHE A 76 2.59 11.25 3.73
N ARG A 77 2.92 10.73 4.92
CA ARG A 77 3.12 11.54 6.13
C ARG A 77 4.25 12.54 5.97
N GLY A 78 5.32 12.15 5.27
CA GLY A 78 6.49 13.00 5.03
C GLY A 78 6.26 14.04 3.93
N ILE A 79 5.30 13.80 3.04
CA ILE A 79 4.92 14.75 1.97
C ILE A 79 3.94 15.78 2.52
N ASP A 80 2.76 15.33 2.97
CA ASP A 80 1.77 16.18 3.62
C ASP A 80 0.78 15.35 4.45
N ASN A 81 1.06 15.21 5.75
CA ASN A 81 0.23 14.42 6.66
C ASN A 81 -1.23 14.89 6.73
N SER A 82 -1.47 16.20 6.63
CA SER A 82 -2.80 16.80 6.81
C SER A 82 -3.69 16.61 5.59
N VAL A 83 -3.08 16.49 4.41
CA VAL A 83 -3.77 16.15 3.17
C VAL A 83 -4.07 14.66 3.14
N PHE A 84 -3.06 13.81 3.39
CA PHE A 84 -3.19 12.38 3.14
C PHE A 84 -3.95 11.57 4.21
N TYR A 85 -4.01 12.06 5.44
CA TYR A 85 -4.66 11.33 6.53
C TYR A 85 -5.79 12.14 7.17
N MET A 86 -6.81 11.42 7.62
CA MET A 86 -7.87 12.03 8.42
C MET A 86 -7.33 12.28 9.84
N LEU A 87 -7.24 13.55 10.21
CA LEU A 87 -6.72 13.97 11.51
C LEU A 87 -7.81 14.68 12.32
N ALA A 88 -7.79 14.47 13.63
CA ALA A 88 -8.54 15.29 14.59
C ALA A 88 -7.88 16.67 14.73
N PRO A 89 -8.56 17.68 15.31
CA PRO A 89 -8.03 19.05 15.43
C PRO A 89 -6.68 19.17 16.14
N LYS A 90 -6.32 18.20 16.98
CA LYS A 90 -5.05 18.15 17.71
C LYS A 90 -3.94 17.35 16.98
N GLY A 91 -4.21 16.86 15.77
CA GLY A 91 -3.27 16.07 14.96
C GLY A 91 -3.31 14.56 15.22
N GLU A 92 -4.26 14.08 16.03
CA GLU A 92 -4.46 12.65 16.29
C GLU A 92 -5.04 11.96 15.04
N PHE A 93 -4.57 10.75 14.70
CA PHE A 93 -5.07 10.00 13.55
C PHE A 93 -6.46 9.40 13.84
N TYR A 94 -7.44 9.66 12.98
CA TYR A 94 -8.66 8.86 12.97
C TYR A 94 -8.34 7.43 12.52
N ASN A 95 -8.89 6.44 13.21
CA ASN A 95 -8.59 5.03 12.99
C ASN A 95 -9.84 4.21 12.66
N TYR A 96 -10.59 4.62 11.63
CA TYR A 96 -11.76 3.87 11.17
C TYR A 96 -11.39 2.52 10.53
N SER A 97 -10.16 2.40 10.00
CA SER A 97 -9.64 1.14 9.45
C SER A 97 -9.30 0.09 10.52
N GLY A 98 -9.06 0.51 11.76
CA GLY A 98 -8.49 -0.33 12.81
C GLY A 98 -6.97 -0.57 12.68
N CYS A 99 -6.30 0.05 11.69
CA CYS A 99 -4.89 -0.19 11.35
C CYS A 99 -3.93 0.97 11.74
N GLY A 100 -4.43 1.98 12.46
CA GLY A 100 -3.65 3.08 13.01
C GLY A 100 -3.83 4.41 12.27
N ASN A 101 -4.29 4.38 11.02
CA ASN A 101 -4.67 5.58 10.28
C ASN A 101 -5.89 5.33 9.39
N THR A 102 -6.52 6.42 8.96
CA THR A 102 -7.50 6.41 7.88
C THR A 102 -6.99 7.32 6.79
N PHE A 103 -6.81 6.77 5.59
CA PHE A 103 -6.42 7.54 4.44
C PHE A 103 -7.57 8.46 4.03
N ASN A 104 -7.27 9.73 3.80
CA ASN A 104 -8.28 10.70 3.45
C ASN A 104 -8.65 10.52 1.97
N LEU A 105 -9.89 10.19 1.65
CA LEU A 105 -10.34 9.99 0.25
C LEU A 105 -11.23 11.15 -0.24
N ILE A 106 -11.47 12.17 0.59
CA ILE A 106 -12.50 13.18 0.38
C ILE A 106 -11.93 14.49 -0.17
N ILE A 107 -10.60 14.67 -0.17
CA ILE A 107 -9.97 15.87 -0.72
C ILE A 107 -9.98 15.81 -2.27
N PRO A 108 -10.28 16.91 -2.99
CA PRO A 108 -10.34 16.92 -4.47
C PRO A 108 -9.05 16.51 -5.20
N LEU A 109 -7.95 16.25 -4.49
CA LEU A 109 -6.71 15.74 -5.07
C LEU A 109 -6.85 14.30 -5.58
N TYR A 110 -7.79 13.52 -5.03
CA TYR A 110 -7.91 12.07 -5.26
C TYR A 110 -8.67 11.66 -6.53
N ASP A 111 -9.35 12.59 -7.21
CA ASP A 111 -10.01 12.28 -8.50
C ASP A 111 -8.98 11.99 -9.63
N ASN A 112 -7.69 12.25 -9.41
CA ASN A 112 -6.61 12.12 -10.39
C ASN A 112 -5.41 11.26 -9.94
N LEU A 113 -5.52 10.55 -8.81
CA LEU A 113 -4.52 9.58 -8.33
C LEU A 113 -5.05 8.16 -8.57
#